data_AF-A0A914DT03-F1
#
_entry.id   AF-A0A914DT03-F1
#
_cell.length_a   1.000
_cell.length_b   1.000
_cell.length_c   1.000
_cell.angle_alpha   90.00
_cell.angle_beta   90.00
_cell.angle_gamma   90.00
#
_symmetry.space_group_name_H-M   'P 1'
#
loop_
_entity.id
_entity.type
_entity.pdbx_description
1 polymer ?
#
loop_
_entity_poly.entity_id
_entity_poly.type
_entity_poly.pdbx_seq_one_letter_code
_entity_poly.pdbx_strand_id
1 'polypeptide(L)'
;MLEQLNCPGNSKENLEIVFINTRRTDHHDLELNPQQKRWVRALWEPLANLEANKSCIAIGNIQGDYDFKLLAVDFSQPTCHLKLFKGLSVISDSVLSDMPAGIITFVCDTGQLDSPCVGVACGGSILIYRNMKPYYRYNIPQQDLSQMEISLWNRAAEKKVSLEELVD
;
A
#
# COMPACT_ATOMS: atom_id res chain seq x y z
N MET A 1 -41.65 9.89 -0.73
CA MET A 1 -40.87 10.67 -1.71
C MET A 1 -39.49 10.80 -1.12
N LEU A 2 -38.61 9.84 -1.42
CA LEU A 2 -37.26 9.73 -0.85
C LEU A 2 -36.29 10.33 -1.87
N GLU A 3 -35.63 11.43 -1.49
CA GLU A 3 -34.53 12.00 -2.26
C GLU A 3 -33.29 11.14 -2.06
N GLN A 4 -32.84 10.54 -3.16
CA GLN A 4 -31.50 9.95 -3.28
C GLN A 4 -30.50 11.09 -3.45
N LEU A 5 -29.65 11.29 -2.45
CA LEU A 5 -28.43 12.09 -2.59
C LEU A 5 -27.46 11.31 -3.49
N ASN A 6 -27.44 11.71 -4.75
CA ASN A 6 -26.59 11.18 -5.79
C ASN A 6 -25.18 11.79 -5.60
N CYS A 7 -24.23 11.03 -5.06
CA CYS A 7 -22.83 11.44 -4.99
C CYS A 7 -22.19 11.33 -6.40
N PRO A 8 -21.75 12.43 -7.03
CA PRO A 8 -21.08 12.36 -8.32
C PRO A 8 -19.60 12.04 -8.12
N GLY A 9 -19.08 11.15 -8.96
CA GLY A 9 -17.63 11.04 -9.18
C GLY A 9 -16.96 9.78 -8.62
N ASN A 10 -17.44 8.59 -9.00
CA ASN A 10 -16.57 7.42 -9.04
C ASN A 10 -15.82 7.42 -10.38
N SER A 11 -14.93 8.39 -10.58
CA SER A 11 -13.95 8.30 -11.66
C SER A 11 -12.92 7.27 -11.22
N LYS A 12 -12.95 6.08 -11.82
CA LYS A 12 -11.81 5.18 -11.84
C LYS A 12 -10.63 5.97 -12.39
N GLU A 13 -9.79 6.51 -11.51
CA GLU A 13 -8.51 7.09 -11.91
C GLU A 13 -7.69 5.93 -12.45
N ASN A 14 -7.63 5.80 -13.78
CA ASN A 14 -6.67 4.92 -14.43
C ASN A 14 -5.28 5.37 -13.97
N LEU A 15 -4.63 4.56 -13.14
CA LEU A 15 -3.26 4.79 -12.74
C LEU A 15 -2.36 4.59 -13.97
N GLU A 16 -2.13 5.66 -14.69
CA GLU A 16 -1.00 5.76 -15.61
C GLU A 16 0.28 5.79 -14.77
N ILE A 17 0.87 4.61 -14.53
CA ILE A 17 2.24 4.54 -14.00
C ILE A 17 3.18 4.97 -15.14
N VAL A 18 3.49 6.26 -15.18
CA VAL A 18 4.42 6.86 -16.14
C VAL A 18 5.66 7.34 -15.39
N PHE A 19 6.76 6.60 -15.53
CA PHE A 19 8.14 7.10 -15.35
C PHE A 19 8.95 6.49 -16.51
N ILE A 20 9.91 7.15 -17.18
CA ILE A 20 11.08 7.86 -16.70
C ILE A 20 11.51 8.90 -17.77
N ASN A 21 12.16 10.02 -17.39
CA ASN A 21 13.09 10.72 -18.28
C ASN A 21 14.53 10.54 -17.78
N THR A 22 15.29 9.67 -18.43
CA THR A 22 16.75 9.66 -18.37
C THR A 22 17.27 10.42 -19.58
N ARG A 23 17.67 11.67 -19.42
CA ARG A 23 18.70 12.24 -20.30
C ARG A 23 19.83 12.82 -19.47
N ARG A 24 21.00 12.21 -19.65
CA ARG A 24 22.30 12.86 -19.47
C ARG A 24 22.31 14.01 -20.46
N THR A 25 22.44 15.24 -19.96
CA THR A 25 22.51 16.44 -20.79
C THR A 25 23.85 16.48 -21.48
N ASP A 26 23.88 16.14 -22.77
CA ASP A 26 25.00 16.44 -23.64
C ASP A 26 24.83 17.88 -24.17
N HIS A 27 25.93 18.62 -24.33
CA HIS A 27 25.99 20.07 -24.62
C HIS A 27 25.39 20.53 -25.97
N HIS A 28 24.46 19.77 -26.58
CA HIS A 28 23.82 20.10 -27.85
C HIS A 28 22.30 20.30 -27.79
N ASP A 29 21.67 20.24 -26.61
CA ASP A 29 20.22 20.45 -26.43
C ASP A 29 19.84 21.94 -26.27
N LEU A 30 20.51 22.85 -26.97
CA LEU A 30 20.05 24.23 -27.14
C LEU A 30 19.21 24.32 -28.41
N GLU A 31 17.91 24.03 -28.27
CA GLU A 31 16.77 24.47 -29.10
C GLU A 31 15.63 23.42 -29.07
N LEU A 32 15.13 23.09 -27.89
CA LEU A 32 13.85 22.37 -27.78
C LEU A 32 12.73 23.38 -27.54
N ASN A 33 11.73 23.33 -28.43
CA ASN A 33 10.52 24.14 -28.36
C ASN A 33 9.78 23.81 -27.04
N PRO A 34 9.39 24.79 -26.20
CA PRO A 34 8.75 24.54 -24.90
C PRO A 34 7.42 23.77 -24.96
N GLN A 35 6.87 23.54 -26.16
CA GLN A 35 5.68 22.70 -26.40
C GLN A 35 5.97 21.22 -26.69
N GLN A 36 7.24 20.80 -26.79
CA GLN A 36 7.57 19.39 -26.98
C GLN A 36 7.43 18.61 -25.67
N LYS A 37 6.60 17.56 -25.70
CA LYS A 37 6.37 16.63 -24.59
C LYS A 37 7.71 16.09 -24.07
N ARG A 38 8.10 16.48 -22.85
CA ARG A 38 9.32 16.06 -22.15
C ARG A 38 9.28 14.64 -21.59
N TRP A 39 8.23 13.88 -21.91
CA TRP A 39 7.98 12.53 -21.41
C TRP A 39 8.08 11.53 -22.55
N VAL A 40 8.83 10.44 -22.32
CA VAL A 40 8.85 9.28 -23.20
C VAL A 40 7.91 8.24 -22.59
N ARG A 41 7.00 7.69 -23.41
CA ARG A 41 6.13 6.60 -23.01
C ARG A 41 6.94 5.31 -23.00
N ALA A 42 7.35 4.86 -21.81
CA ALA A 42 8.15 3.64 -21.65
C ALA A 42 7.31 2.37 -21.88
N LEU A 43 6.09 2.33 -21.35
CA LEU A 43 5.21 1.18 -21.39
C LEU A 43 3.75 1.62 -21.31
N TRP A 44 2.86 0.87 -21.97
CA TRP A 44 1.42 0.99 -21.80
C TRP A 44 0.81 -0.39 -21.89
N GLU A 45 0.26 -0.86 -20.77
CA GLU A 45 -0.36 -2.16 -20.67
C GLU A 45 -1.75 -2.04 -20.02
N PRO A 46 -2.81 -1.85 -20.82
CA PRO A 46 -4.16 -1.67 -20.29
C PRO A 46 -4.76 -2.98 -19.76
N LEU A 47 -4.17 -4.14 -20.08
CA LEU A 47 -4.65 -5.45 -19.63
C LEU A 47 -3.92 -5.94 -18.37
N ALA A 48 -3.10 -5.09 -17.73
CA ALA A 48 -2.33 -5.46 -16.55
C ALA A 48 -3.19 -5.88 -15.34
N ASN A 49 -4.47 -5.46 -15.31
CA ASN A 49 -5.45 -5.77 -14.26
C ASN A 49 -4.89 -5.61 -12.83
N LEU A 50 -4.14 -4.54 -12.62
CA LEU A 50 -3.56 -4.16 -11.33
C LEU A 50 -4.36 -3.00 -10.77
N GLU A 51 -5.04 -3.22 -9.65
CA GLU A 51 -5.71 -2.15 -8.91
C GLU A 51 -4.91 -1.89 -7.64
N ALA A 52 -4.38 -0.69 -7.43
CA ALA A 52 -3.51 -0.37 -6.31
C ALA A 52 -3.70 1.09 -5.86
N ASN A 53 -3.65 1.38 -4.56
CA ASN A 53 -3.57 2.76 -4.08
C ASN A 53 -2.12 3.27 -4.15
N LYS A 54 -1.92 4.59 -4.29
CA LYS A 54 -0.59 5.21 -4.34
C LYS A 54 0.28 4.86 -3.12
N SER A 55 -0.33 4.75 -1.93
CA SER A 55 0.35 4.34 -0.70
C SER A 55 0.77 2.86 -0.70
N CYS A 56 0.20 2.05 -1.58
CA CYS A 56 0.40 0.63 -1.72
C CYS A 56 1.28 0.28 -2.94
N ILE A 57 2.07 1.25 -3.43
CA ILE A 57 3.04 1.07 -4.52
C ILE A 57 4.40 1.58 -4.04
N ALA A 58 5.45 0.81 -4.32
CA ALA A 58 6.83 1.18 -4.03
C ALA A 58 7.77 0.61 -5.09
N ILE A 59 8.97 1.17 -5.19
CA ILE A 59 10.04 0.67 -6.06
C ILE A 59 11.28 0.46 -5.19
N GLY A 60 11.95 -0.68 -5.34
CA GLY A 60 13.15 -0.96 -4.55
C GLY A 60 13.97 -2.15 -5.07
N ASN A 61 15.23 -2.23 -4.64
CA ASN A 61 16.13 -3.36 -4.90
C ASN A 61 15.82 -4.54 -3.97
N ILE A 62 14.57 -5.04 -3.98
CA ILE A 62 14.04 -6.00 -2.98
C ILE A 62 14.87 -7.28 -2.86
N GLN A 63 15.54 -7.70 -3.94
CA GLN A 63 16.33 -8.93 -3.97
C GLN A 63 17.84 -8.70 -3.75
N GLY A 64 18.29 -7.45 -3.65
CA GLY A 64 19.71 -7.12 -3.50
C GLY A 64 20.55 -7.35 -4.77
N ASP A 65 19.92 -7.57 -5.92
CA ASP A 65 20.56 -7.85 -7.21
C ASP A 65 20.84 -6.59 -8.06
N TYR A 66 20.64 -5.40 -7.48
CA TYR A 66 20.72 -4.09 -8.13
C TYR A 66 19.70 -3.88 -9.27
N ASP A 67 18.72 -4.77 -9.37
CA ASP A 67 17.60 -4.69 -10.30
C ASP A 67 16.37 -4.19 -9.52
N PHE A 68 16.06 -2.90 -9.67
CA PHE A 68 14.95 -2.26 -8.98
C PHE A 68 13.62 -2.77 -9.52
N LYS A 69 12.77 -3.24 -8.63
CA LYS A 69 11.53 -3.92 -8.95
C LYS A 69 10.34 -3.13 -8.42
N LEU A 70 9.23 -3.21 -9.15
CA LEU A 70 7.97 -2.61 -8.74
C LEU A 70 7.32 -3.54 -7.72
N LEU A 71 6.98 -2.98 -6.58
CA LEU A 71 6.20 -3.62 -5.53
C LEU A 71 4.84 -2.94 -5.49
N ALA A 72 3.77 -3.73 -5.50
CA ALA A 72 2.42 -3.20 -5.40
C ALA A 72 1.54 -4.14 -4.58
N VAL A 73 0.56 -3.58 -3.88
CA VAL A 73 -0.55 -4.37 -3.35
C VAL A 73 -1.72 -4.26 -4.30
N ASP A 74 -2.15 -5.41 -4.80
CA ASP A 74 -3.23 -5.55 -5.75
C ASP A 74 -4.57 -5.83 -5.02
N PHE A 75 -5.56 -5.00 -5.32
CA PHE A 75 -6.94 -5.05 -4.80
C PHE A 75 -7.93 -5.59 -5.85
N SER A 76 -7.48 -6.01 -7.03
CA SER A 76 -8.35 -6.49 -8.12
C SER A 76 -9.15 -7.76 -7.77
N GLN A 77 -8.76 -8.44 -6.69
CA GLN A 77 -9.40 -9.66 -6.17
C GLN A 77 -10.02 -9.41 -4.79
N PRO A 78 -10.95 -10.28 -4.33
CA PRO A 78 -11.56 -10.15 -2.99
C PRO A 78 -10.53 -10.14 -1.85
N THR A 79 -9.41 -10.85 -2.04
CA THR A 79 -8.24 -10.80 -1.16
C THR A 79 -7.21 -9.85 -1.73
N CYS A 80 -6.48 -9.14 -0.86
CA CYS A 80 -5.39 -8.27 -1.27
C CYS A 80 -4.10 -9.07 -1.46
N HIS A 81 -3.32 -8.77 -2.50
CA HIS A 81 -2.10 -9.51 -2.85
C HIS A 81 -0.88 -8.59 -2.90
N LEU A 82 0.15 -8.86 -2.10
CA LEU A 82 1.45 -8.22 -2.24
C LEU A 82 2.21 -8.85 -3.41
N LYS A 83 2.40 -8.08 -4.48
CA LYS A 83 3.04 -8.53 -5.73
C LYS A 83 4.36 -7.82 -5.96
N LEU A 84 5.38 -8.59 -6.36
CA LEU A 84 6.65 -8.08 -6.86
C LEU A 84 6.75 -8.34 -8.36
N PHE A 85 7.01 -7.28 -9.13
CA PHE A 85 7.10 -7.32 -10.58
C PHE A 85 8.53 -7.15 -11.06
N LYS A 86 8.90 -7.93 -12.08
CA LYS A 86 10.12 -7.75 -12.87
C LYS A 86 9.69 -7.53 -14.33
N GLY A 87 9.79 -6.27 -14.79
CA GLY A 87 9.15 -5.85 -16.03
C GLY A 87 7.63 -5.99 -15.92
N LEU A 88 7.03 -6.77 -16.83
CA LEU A 88 5.59 -7.06 -16.85
C LEU A 88 5.19 -8.32 -16.07
N SER A 89 6.17 -9.13 -15.64
CA SER A 89 5.91 -10.42 -15.00
C SER A 89 5.88 -10.28 -13.49
N VAL A 90 4.89 -10.91 -12.86
CA VAL A 90 4.86 -11.10 -11.40
C VAL A 90 5.84 -12.22 -11.03
N ILE A 91 6.84 -11.91 -10.20
CA ILE A 91 7.84 -12.88 -9.73
C ILE A 91 7.59 -13.34 -8.30
N SER A 92 6.75 -12.63 -7.56
CA SER A 92 6.27 -13.03 -6.24
C SER A 92 4.87 -12.51 -6.02
N ASP A 93 4.02 -13.36 -5.45
CA ASP A 93 2.63 -13.07 -5.11
C ASP A 93 2.35 -13.67 -3.73
N SER A 94 1.88 -12.85 -2.80
CA SER A 94 1.54 -13.26 -1.43
C SER A 94 0.22 -12.66 -1.00
N VAL A 95 -0.70 -13.52 -0.59
CA VAL A 95 -1.98 -13.11 -0.02
C VAL A 95 -1.75 -12.39 1.31
N LEU A 96 -2.40 -11.25 1.49
CA LEU A 96 -2.40 -10.50 2.74
C LEU A 96 -3.58 -10.94 3.62
N SER A 97 -3.33 -10.94 4.93
CA SER A 97 -4.31 -11.34 5.94
C SER A 97 -5.46 -10.35 6.14
N ASP A 98 -5.29 -9.09 5.74
CA ASP A 98 -6.24 -8.01 6.00
C ASP A 98 -6.04 -6.85 5.00
N MET A 99 -6.94 -5.87 5.00
CA MET A 99 -6.90 -4.67 4.18
C MET A 99 -5.61 -3.87 4.46
N PRO A 100 -4.75 -3.65 3.45
CA PRO A 100 -3.54 -2.85 3.58
C PRO A 100 -3.84 -1.34 3.56
N ALA A 101 -3.13 -0.57 4.39
CA ALA A 101 -3.14 0.89 4.37
C ALA A 101 -1.99 1.48 3.53
N GLY A 102 -0.85 0.79 3.50
CA GLY A 102 0.32 1.22 2.74
C GLY A 102 1.51 0.26 2.85
N ILE A 103 2.48 0.47 1.98
CA ILE A 103 3.74 -0.28 1.94
C ILE A 103 4.94 0.64 1.95
N ILE A 104 6.05 0.15 2.50
CA ILE A 104 7.33 0.84 2.47
C ILE A 104 8.48 -0.17 2.34
N THR A 105 9.56 0.26 1.68
CA THR A 105 10.83 -0.47 1.65
C THR A 105 11.80 0.19 2.61
N PHE A 106 12.44 -0.58 3.48
CA PHE A 106 13.36 -0.05 4.50
C PHE A 106 14.48 -1.04 4.81
N VAL A 107 15.61 -0.54 5.32
CA VAL A 107 16.74 -1.38 5.72
C VAL A 107 16.63 -1.71 7.20
N CYS A 108 16.60 -3.00 7.55
CA CYS A 108 16.42 -3.47 8.93
C CYS A 108 17.72 -3.70 9.71
N ASP A 109 18.89 -3.68 9.05
CA ASP A 109 20.15 -4.06 9.69
C ASP A 109 21.28 -3.14 9.23
N THR A 110 22.10 -2.67 10.17
CA THR A 110 23.28 -1.83 9.91
C THR A 110 24.53 -2.65 9.59
N GLY A 111 24.50 -3.98 9.77
CA GLY A 111 25.67 -4.84 9.70
C GLY A 111 25.99 -5.43 8.32
N GLN A 112 25.00 -6.03 7.64
CA GLN A 112 25.15 -6.64 6.32
C GLN A 112 23.80 -7.23 5.88
N LEU A 113 23.16 -6.66 4.85
CA LEU A 113 22.19 -7.31 3.97
C LEU A 113 21.91 -6.36 2.80
N ASP A 114 22.33 -6.73 1.59
CA ASP A 114 22.15 -5.92 0.37
C ASP A 114 20.68 -5.73 -0.05
N SER A 115 19.73 -6.41 0.62
CA SER A 115 18.30 -6.38 0.30
C SER A 115 17.47 -5.67 1.37
N PRO A 116 16.64 -4.68 0.98
CA PRO A 116 15.71 -4.01 1.89
C PRO A 116 14.57 -4.95 2.28
N CYS A 117 14.03 -4.72 3.47
CA CYS A 117 12.78 -5.31 3.93
C CYS A 117 11.59 -4.55 3.36
N VAL A 118 10.45 -5.23 3.28
CA VAL A 118 9.17 -4.64 2.91
C VAL A 118 8.29 -4.62 4.15
N GLY A 119 7.81 -3.44 4.53
CA GLY A 119 6.81 -3.25 5.57
C GLY A 119 5.45 -3.02 4.93
N VAL A 120 4.44 -3.77 5.37
CA VAL A 120 3.05 -3.64 4.94
C VAL A 120 2.21 -3.35 6.16
N ALA A 121 1.57 -2.18 6.21
CA ALA A 121 0.62 -1.86 7.26
C ALA A 121 -0.74 -2.48 6.90
N CYS A 122 -1.25 -3.40 7.73
CA CYS A 122 -2.50 -4.13 7.53
C CYS A 122 -3.28 -4.19 8.85
N GLY A 123 -4.50 -3.64 8.87
CA GLY A 123 -5.33 -3.62 10.08
C GLY A 123 -4.59 -3.02 11.29
N GLY A 124 -4.57 -3.74 12.40
CA GLY A 124 -3.84 -3.37 13.63
C GLY A 124 -2.38 -3.84 13.68
N SER A 125 -1.73 -4.02 12.53
CA SER A 125 -0.42 -4.69 12.48
C SER A 125 0.47 -4.23 11.33
N ILE A 126 1.78 -4.43 11.48
CA ILE A 126 2.78 -4.23 10.43
C ILE A 126 3.39 -5.59 10.11
N LEU A 127 3.20 -6.05 8.87
CA LEU A 127 3.79 -7.26 8.33
C LEU A 127 5.13 -6.89 7.70
N ILE A 128 6.20 -7.56 8.13
CA ILE A 128 7.54 -7.36 7.59
C ILE A 128 7.91 -8.57 6.76
N TYR A 129 8.29 -8.33 5.50
CA TYR A 129 8.76 -9.33 4.56
C TYR A 129 10.25 -9.11 4.29
N ARG A 130 11.00 -10.22 4.22
CA ARG A 130 12.40 -10.27 3.77
C ARG A 130 12.49 -11.15 2.55
N ASN A 131 13.06 -10.63 1.45
CA ASN A 131 13.11 -11.33 0.17
C ASN A 131 11.74 -11.92 -0.23
N MET A 132 10.69 -11.11 -0.08
CA MET A 132 9.28 -11.46 -0.32
C MET A 132 8.73 -12.65 0.49
N LYS A 133 9.41 -13.07 1.55
CA LYS A 133 8.90 -14.07 2.50
C LYS A 133 8.48 -13.38 3.80
N PRO A 134 7.33 -13.76 4.40
CA PRO A 134 6.95 -13.27 5.72
C PRO A 134 8.09 -13.52 6.72
N TYR A 135 8.52 -12.47 7.42
CA TYR A 135 9.63 -12.52 8.36
C TYR A 135 9.19 -12.21 9.79
N TYR A 136 8.38 -11.16 9.95
CA TYR A 136 7.91 -10.73 11.26
C TYR A 136 6.53 -10.07 11.16
N ARG A 137 5.75 -10.13 12.23
CA ARG A 137 4.49 -9.43 12.39
C ARG A 137 4.54 -8.64 13.68
N TYR A 138 4.48 -7.32 13.56
CA TYR A 138 4.34 -6.43 14.70
C TYR A 138 2.86 -6.11 14.89
N ASN A 139 2.29 -6.42 16.06
CA ASN A 139 0.94 -5.97 16.40
C ASN A 139 1.06 -4.67 17.20
N ILE A 140 0.21 -3.70 16.90
CA ILE A 140 0.18 -2.44 17.64
C ILE A 140 -0.18 -2.74 19.11
N PRO A 141 0.50 -2.13 20.10
CA PRO A 141 0.15 -2.30 21.50
C PRO A 141 -1.32 -1.97 21.74
N GLN A 142 -2.03 -2.85 22.45
CA GLN A 142 -3.41 -2.59 22.81
C GLN A 142 -3.46 -1.49 23.87
N GLN A 143 -4.36 -0.52 23.68
CA GLN A 143 -4.64 0.48 24.69
C GLN A 143 -5.63 -0.09 25.69
N ASP A 144 -5.40 0.15 26.98
CA ASP A 144 -6.34 -0.22 28.01
C ASP A 144 -7.65 0.56 27.86
N LEU A 145 -8.76 -0.11 28.14
CA LEU A 145 -10.08 0.52 28.18
C LEU A 145 -10.14 1.54 29.33
N SER A 146 -10.97 2.56 29.17
CA SER A 146 -11.17 3.53 30.24
C SER A 146 -11.84 2.87 31.45
N GLN A 147 -11.52 3.33 32.66
CA GLN A 147 -12.14 2.80 33.89
C GLN A 147 -13.67 2.96 33.88
N MET A 148 -14.18 4.00 33.22
CA MET A 148 -15.60 4.25 33.04
C MET A 148 -16.24 3.16 32.18
N GLU A 149 -15.68 2.87 31.00
CA GLU A 149 -16.14 1.79 30.13
C GLU A 149 -16.10 0.45 30.86
N ILE A 150 -15.01 0.15 31.56
CA ILE A 150 -14.89 -1.10 32.35
C ILE A 150 -16.02 -1.20 33.38
N SER A 151 -16.31 -0.10 34.08
CA SER A 151 -17.38 -0.06 35.08
C SER A 151 -18.75 -0.27 34.44
N LEU A 152 -19.00 0.35 33.28
CA LEU A 152 -20.23 0.17 32.52
C LEU A 152 -20.38 -1.26 32.00
N TRP A 153 -19.31 -1.84 31.45
CA TRP A 153 -19.27 -3.24 31.00
C TRP A 153 -19.58 -4.21 32.13
N ASN A 154 -19.01 -4.00 33.31
CA ASN A 154 -19.29 -4.83 34.48
C ASN A 154 -20.75 -4.70 34.93
N ARG A 155 -21.28 -3.47 35.01
CA ARG A 155 -22.70 -3.25 35.36
C ARG A 155 -23.65 -3.86 34.33
N ALA A 156 -23.31 -3.80 33.04
CA ALA A 156 -24.08 -4.41 31.96
C ALA A 156 -24.06 -5.95 32.06
N ALA A 157 -22.90 -6.54 32.36
CA ALA A 157 -22.78 -7.97 32.63
C ALA A 157 -23.65 -8.43 33.82
N GLU A 158 -23.80 -7.58 34.84
CA GLU A 158 -24.69 -7.80 35.98
C GLU A 158 -26.17 -7.50 35.69
N LYS A 159 -26.53 -7.11 34.46
CA LYS A 159 -27.88 -6.66 34.04
C LYS A 159 -28.42 -5.49 34.87
N LYS A 160 -27.54 -4.64 35.40
CA LYS A 160 -27.86 -3.45 36.22
C LYS A 160 -27.79 -2.15 35.42
N VAL A 161 -27.97 -2.22 34.10
CA VAL A 161 -27.89 -1.06 33.20
C VAL A 161 -29.15 -1.05 32.35
N SER A 162 -29.86 0.07 32.33
CA SER A 162 -30.99 0.30 31.42
C SER A 162 -30.48 0.77 30.05
N LEU A 163 -31.28 0.56 29.00
CA LEU A 163 -30.91 0.94 27.63
C LEU A 163 -30.63 2.46 27.50
N GLU A 164 -31.30 3.26 28.32
CA GLU A 164 -31.18 4.73 28.38
C GLU A 164 -29.83 5.20 28.93
N GLU A 165 -29.17 4.40 29.77
CA GLU A 165 -27.83 4.72 30.31
C GLU A 165 -26.68 4.30 29.38
N LEU A 166 -26.97 3.55 28.30
CA LEU A 166 -25.99 3.09 27.31
C LEU A 166 -25.90 4.00 26.08
N VAL A 167 -26.89 4.88 25.88
CA VAL A 167 -26.97 5.80 24.74
C VAL A 167 -26.63 7.19 25.24
N ASP A 168 -25.34 7.50 25.28
CA ASP A 168 -24.86 8.90 25.19
C ASP A 168 -24.82 9.33 23.72
#